data_AF-A0A9C9Y6A9-F1
#
_entry.id   AF-A0A9C9Y6A9-F1
#
_cell.length_a   1.000
_cell.length_b   1.000
_cell.length_c   1.000
_cell.angle_alpha   90.00
_cell.angle_beta   90.00
_cell.angle_gamma   90.00
#
_symmetry.space_group_name_H-M   'P 1'
#
loop_
_entity.id
_entity.type
_entity.pdbx_description
1 polymer ?
#
loop_
_entity_poly.entity_id
_entity_poly.type
_entity_poly.pdbx_seq_one_letter_code
_entity_poly.pdbx_strand_id
1 'polypeptide(L)'
;RYPTQIYESLGYVLVFLILWYVYWKTDKKNKPGYLFGLFMVLLWSVRFIIEFFKASQGGIEYDFNLGLSTGQLLSIPMVLIGLYFMFRPLKNKFA
;
A
#
# COMPACT_ATOMS: atom_id res chain seq x y z
N ARG A 1 12.39 -16.71 -14.81
CA ARG A 1 11.66 -15.42 -14.78
C ARG A 1 10.26 -15.70 -14.24
N TYR A 2 9.95 -15.22 -13.03
CA TYR A 2 8.60 -15.35 -12.47
C TYR A 2 7.69 -14.30 -13.13
N PRO A 3 6.41 -14.62 -13.45
CA PRO A 3 5.48 -13.68 -14.06
C PRO A 3 4.95 -12.70 -13.01
N THR A 4 5.81 -11.79 -12.53
CA THR A 4 5.50 -10.80 -11.49
C THR A 4 4.31 -9.91 -11.84
N GLN A 5 4.02 -9.70 -13.13
CA GLN A 5 2.83 -8.96 -13.58
C GLN A 5 1.51 -9.66 -13.22
N ILE A 6 1.46 -11.00 -13.23
CA ILE A 6 0.25 -11.76 -12.87
C ILE A 6 0.03 -11.67 -11.35
N TYR A 7 1.11 -11.75 -10.57
CA TYR A 7 1.02 -11.54 -9.12
C TYR A 7 0.58 -10.12 -8.77
N GLU A 8 1.03 -9.13 -9.54
CA GLU A 8 0.68 -7.72 -9.38
C GLU A 8 -0.79 -7.45 -9.69
N SER A 9 -1.29 -7.95 -10.82
CA SER A 9 -2.71 -7.80 -11.16
C SER A 9 -3.62 -8.52 -10.15
N LEU A 10 -3.26 -9.72 -9.70
CA LEU A 10 -3.99 -10.43 -8.64
C LEU A 10 -3.99 -9.65 -7.32
N GLY A 11 -2.85 -9.08 -6.94
CA GLY A 11 -2.74 -8.22 -5.77
C GLY A 11 -3.67 -7.02 -5.85
N TYR A 12 -3.77 -6.36 -7.00
CA TYR A 12 -4.68 -5.22 -7.20
C TYR A 12 -6.15 -5.61 -7.17
N VAL A 13 -6.51 -6.80 -7.70
CA VAL A 13 -7.87 -7.34 -7.56
C VAL A 13 -8.19 -7.58 -6.07
N LEU A 14 -7.26 -8.13 -5.29
CA LEU A 14 -7.44 -8.29 -3.85
C LEU A 14 -7.62 -6.95 -3.13
N VAL A 15 -6.81 -5.93 -3.45
CA VAL A 15 -6.96 -4.58 -2.89
C VAL A 15 -8.36 -4.04 -3.18
N PHE A 16 -8.85 -4.20 -4.41
CA PHE A 16 -10.19 -3.77 -4.80
C PHE A 16 -11.28 -4.50 -4.00
N LEU A 17 -11.20 -5.82 -3.85
CA LEU A 17 -12.18 -6.61 -3.10
C LEU A 17 -12.22 -6.22 -1.62
N ILE A 18 -11.06 -5.98 -1.00
CA ILE A 18 -10.98 -5.54 0.41
C ILE A 18 -11.61 -4.16 0.57
N LEU A 19 -11.30 -3.22 -0.32
CA LEU A 19 -11.88 -1.87 -0.28
C LEU A 19 -13.39 -1.91 -0.52
N TRP A 20 -13.84 -2.69 -1.48
CA TRP A 20 -15.24 -2.88 -1.79
C TRP A 20 -16.00 -3.46 -0.58
N TYR A 21 -15.45 -4.50 0.05
CA TYR A 21 -16.01 -5.09 1.26
C TYR A 21 -16.07 -4.06 2.40
N VAL A 22 -14.96 -3.37 2.70
CA VAL A 22 -14.92 -2.38 3.79
C VAL A 22 -15.90 -1.23 3.54
N TYR A 23 -16.05 -0.78 2.30
CA TYR A 23 -16.97 0.28 1.92
C TYR A 23 -18.44 -0.12 2.13
N TRP A 24 -18.82 -1.33 1.71
CA TRP A 24 -20.22 -1.78 1.76
C TRP A 24 -20.63 -2.34 3.12
N LYS A 25 -19.73 -3.05 3.81
CA LYS A 25 -20.04 -3.72 5.08
C LYS A 25 -19.74 -2.89 6.33
N THR A 26 -18.99 -1.79 6.24
CA THR A 26 -18.55 -1.06 7.43
C THR A 26 -18.94 0.42 7.38
N ASP A 27 -19.30 0.99 8.55
CA ASP A 27 -19.50 2.44 8.73
C ASP A 27 -18.22 3.27 8.60
N LYS A 28 -17.07 2.62 8.34
CA LYS A 28 -15.78 3.26 8.07
C LYS A 28 -15.81 4.11 6.79
N LYS A 29 -16.81 3.94 5.93
CA LYS A 29 -17.11 4.89 4.83
C LYS A 29 -17.38 6.32 5.33
N ASN A 30 -17.90 6.47 6.54
CA ASN A 30 -18.26 7.76 7.14
C ASN A 30 -17.04 8.48 7.75
N LYS A 31 -15.87 7.82 7.82
CA LYS A 31 -14.64 8.42 8.31
C LYS A 31 -13.85 9.03 7.14
N PRO A 32 -13.81 10.37 6.98
CA PRO A 32 -13.04 11.00 5.92
C PRO A 32 -11.56 10.59 6.01
N GLY A 33 -11.01 10.08 4.90
CA GLY A 33 -9.61 9.67 4.80
C GLY A 33 -9.33 8.19 5.14
N TYR A 34 -10.27 7.47 5.77
CA TYR A 34 -10.02 6.07 6.14
C TYR A 34 -9.87 5.16 4.91
N LEU A 35 -10.78 5.27 3.94
CA LEU A 35 -10.75 4.44 2.72
C LEU A 35 -9.51 4.72 1.87
N PHE A 36 -9.10 6.00 1.79
CA PHE A 36 -7.87 6.41 1.12
C PHE A 36 -6.62 5.89 1.83
N GLY A 37 -6.58 5.98 3.17
CA GLY A 37 -5.49 5.41 3.97
C GLY A 37 -5.39 3.90 3.79
N LEU A 38 -6.52 3.19 3.82
CA LEU A 38 -6.58 1.75 3.58
C LEU A 38 -6.10 1.38 2.16
N PHE A 39 -6.50 2.13 1.14
CA PHE A 39 -6.00 1.94 -0.22
C PHE A 39 -4.49 2.10 -0.30
N MET A 40 -3.95 3.17 0.30
CA MET A 40 -2.50 3.42 0.34
C MET A 40 -1.76 2.27 1.03
N VAL A 41 -2.20 1.85 2.23
CA VAL A 41 -1.57 0.75 2.95
C VAL A 41 -1.57 -0.53 2.11
N LEU A 42 -2.72 -0.91 1.53
CA LEU A 42 -2.85 -2.15 0.77
C LEU A 42 -2.03 -2.12 -0.53
N LEU A 43 -2.14 -1.06 -1.32
CA LEU A 43 -1.46 -0.93 -2.62
C LEU A 43 0.07 -1.00 -2.44
N TRP A 44 0.60 -0.23 -1.49
CA TRP A 44 2.04 -0.16 -1.27
C TRP A 44 2.58 -1.40 -0.55
N SER A 45 1.76 -2.10 0.24
CA SER A 45 2.13 -3.42 0.80
C SER A 45 2.24 -4.49 -0.28
N VAL A 46 1.29 -4.55 -1.22
CA VAL A 46 1.35 -5.47 -2.38
C VAL A 46 2.60 -5.19 -3.21
N ARG A 47 2.91 -3.91 -3.47
CA ARG A 47 4.14 -3.53 -4.17
C ARG A 47 5.39 -3.98 -3.43
N PHE A 48 5.48 -3.72 -2.13
CA PHE A 48 6.61 -4.14 -1.31
C PHE A 48 6.87 -5.65 -1.41
N ILE A 49 5.82 -6.46 -1.30
CA ILE A 49 5.91 -7.93 -1.37
C ILE A 49 6.35 -8.39 -2.76
N ILE A 50 5.72 -7.89 -3.83
CA ILE A 50 6.02 -8.32 -5.20
C ILE A 50 7.44 -7.94 -5.61
N GLU A 51 7.91 -6.80 -5.12
CA GLU A 51 9.24 -6.31 -5.38
C GLU A 51 10.33 -7.22 -4.77
N PHE A 52 10.06 -7.95 -3.67
CA PHE A 52 10.96 -9.03 -3.18
C PHE A 52 11.05 -10.21 -4.15
N PHE A 53 9.97 -10.52 -4.88
CA PHE A 53 9.94 -11.63 -5.83
C PHE A 53 10.45 -11.25 -7.22
N LYS A 54 10.58 -9.95 -7.51
CA LYS A 54 11.31 -9.50 -8.69
C LYS A 54 12.80 -9.77 -8.44
N ALA A 55 13.46 -10.37 -9.42
CA ALA A 55 14.90 -10.40 -9.42
C ALA A 55 15.39 -8.94 -9.41
N SER A 56 16.24 -8.56 -8.44
CA SER A 56 16.91 -7.27 -8.40
C SER A 56 17.59 -7.05 -9.75
N GLN A 57 16.96 -6.24 -10.60
CA GLN A 57 17.51 -5.86 -11.90
C GLN A 57 18.39 -4.64 -11.67
N GLY A 58 19.54 -4.84 -10.99
CA GLY A 58 20.66 -3.89 -10.91
C GLY A 58 20.29 -2.40 -10.93
N GLY A 59 19.44 -1.97 -9.99
CA GLY A 59 19.09 -0.56 -9.81
C GLY A 59 19.91 0.10 -8.70
N ILE A 60 19.43 1.24 -8.18
CA ILE A 60 20.03 1.97 -7.03
C ILE A 60 20.37 1.12 -5.78
N GLU A 61 19.86 -0.12 -5.68
CA GLU A 61 20.31 -1.15 -4.74
C GLU A 61 21.82 -1.40 -4.79
N TYR A 62 22.40 -1.37 -6.00
CA TYR A 62 23.83 -1.57 -6.25
C TYR A 62 24.65 -0.29 -5.97
N ASP A 63 24.10 0.89 -6.27
CA ASP A 63 24.80 2.17 -6.11
C ASP A 63 24.81 2.69 -4.66
N PHE A 64 23.74 2.46 -3.90
CA PHE A 64 23.59 2.96 -2.53
C PHE A 64 23.86 1.92 -1.44
N ASN A 65 24.20 0.67 -1.80
CA ASN A 65 24.54 -0.40 -0.86
C ASN A 65 23.47 -0.63 0.23
N LEU A 66 22.21 -0.30 -0.10
CA LEU A 66 21.10 -0.22 0.86
C LEU A 66 20.34 -1.55 1.00
N GLY A 67 20.65 -2.55 0.16
CA GLY A 67 20.03 -3.88 0.21
C GLY A 67 18.52 -3.92 -0.05
N LEU A 68 17.92 -2.79 -0.45
CA LEU A 68 16.48 -2.60 -0.67
C LEU A 68 16.20 -1.87 -1.98
N SER A 69 15.17 -2.32 -2.69
CA SER A 69 14.81 -1.80 -4.01
C SER A 69 14.21 -0.41 -3.93
N THR A 70 14.29 0.36 -5.01
CA THR A 70 13.59 1.66 -5.13
C THR A 70 12.12 1.55 -4.76
N GLY A 71 11.48 0.48 -5.22
CA GLY A 71 10.07 0.20 -4.94
C GLY A 71 9.83 -0.07 -3.46
N GLN A 72 10.74 -0.80 -2.81
CA GLN A 72 10.63 -1.09 -1.38
C GLN A 72 10.83 0.15 -0.51
N LEU A 73 11.86 0.94 -0.82
CA LEU A 73 12.17 2.19 -0.10
C LEU A 73 11.01 3.19 -0.21
N LEU A 74 10.36 3.29 -1.38
CA LEU A 74 9.21 4.18 -1.57
C LEU A 74 7.93 3.63 -0.93
N SER A 75 7.78 2.31 -0.83
CA SER A 75 6.59 1.68 -0.24
C SER A 75 6.48 1.94 1.26
N ILE A 76 7.59 1.94 2.00
CA ILE A 76 7.61 2.16 3.46
C ILE A 76 6.96 3.50 3.87
N PRO A 77 7.42 4.68 3.38
CA PRO A 77 6.82 5.95 3.77
C PRO A 77 5.36 6.07 3.30
N MET A 78 5.01 5.46 2.17
CA MET A 78 3.64 5.49 1.67
C MET A 78 2.68 4.66 2.53
N VAL A 79 3.11 3.51 3.03
CA VAL A 79 2.35 2.73 4.02
C VAL A 79 2.18 3.53 5.32
N LEU A 80 3.22 4.20 5.80
CA LEU A 80 3.14 5.04 7.01
C LEU A 80 2.15 6.20 6.83
N ILE A 81 2.16 6.87 5.68
CA ILE A 81 1.18 7.92 5.34
C ILE A 81 -0.23 7.33 5.32
N GLY A 82 -0.42 6.15 4.72
CA GLY A 82 -1.70 5.46 4.71
C GLY A 82 -2.22 5.14 6.12
N LEU A 83 -1.35 4.65 7.00
CA LEU A 83 -1.67 4.40 8.42
C LEU A 83 -2.03 5.70 9.15
N TYR A 84 -1.30 6.78 8.90
CA TYR A 84 -1.62 8.10 9.45
C TYR A 84 -3.04 8.52 9.05
N PHE A 85 -3.42 8.43 7.78
CA PHE A 85 -4.79 8.76 7.33
C PHE A 85 -5.85 7.84 7.93
N MET A 86 -5.51 6.57 8.18
CA MET A 86 -6.43 5.59 8.76
C MET A 86 -6.70 5.83 10.25
N PHE A 87 -5.68 6.25 11.00
CA PHE A 87 -5.73 6.44 12.46
C PHE A 87 -5.78 7.88 12.92
N ARG A 88 -5.71 8.86 12.00
CA ARG A 88 -5.83 10.28 12.37
C ARG A 88 -7.13 10.49 13.15
N PRO A 89 -7.07 11.11 14.34
CA PRO A 89 -8.27 11.43 15.08
C PRO A 89 -9.15 12.34 14.22
N LEU A 90 -10.41 11.94 14.04
CA LEU A 90 -11.43 12.83 13.51
C LEU A 90 -11.48 14.02 14.46
N LYS A 91 -11.05 15.20 14.00
CA LYS A 91 -11.37 16.43 14.73
C LYS A 91 -12.89 16.49 14.76
N ASN A 92 -13.50 16.18 15.90
CA ASN A 92 -14.87 16.56 16.17
C ASN A 92 -14.93 18.07 15.96
N LYS A 93 -15.52 18.50 14.84
CA LYS A 93 -16.02 19.87 14.71
C LYS A 93 -17.26 19.96 15.61
N PHE A 94 -17.01 20.02 16.90
CA PHE A 94 -17.94 20.54 17.89
C PHE A 94 -17.18 21.64 18.65
N ALA A 95 -17.16 22.81 18.03
CA ALA A 95 -17.02 24.11 18.66
C ALA A 95 -17.95 25.04 17.88
#